data_AF-A0A9D7XFD5-F1
#
_entry.id   AF-A0A9D7XFD5-F1
#
_cell.length_a   1.000
_cell.length_b   1.000
_cell.length_c   1.000
_cell.angle_alpha   90.00
_cell.angle_beta   90.00
_cell.angle_gamma   90.00
#
_symmetry.space_group_name_H-M   'P 1'
#
loop_
_entity.id
_entity.type
_entity.pdbx_description
1 polymer ?
#
loop_
_entity_poly.entity_id
_entity_poly.type
_entity_poly.pdbx_seq_one_letter_code
_entity_poly.pdbx_strand_id
1 'polypeptide(L)' 'MLMRILNYKIDSKFLDASDALGAAFCYTSQNKLPTKGAKGDPKSWSGFMAAHPDRIVKL' A
#
# COMPACT_ATOMS: atom_id res chain seq x y z
N MET A 1 -12.42 -9.38 0.53
CA MET A 1 -11.85 -8.20 1.22
C MET A 1 -12.43 -6.89 0.69
N LEU A 2 -12.23 -6.55 -0.60
CA LEU A 2 -12.74 -5.29 -1.20
C LEU A 2 -14.23 -5.07 -1.03
N MET A 3 -15.05 -6.11 -1.24
CA MET A 3 -16.51 -6.03 -1.06
C MET A 3 -16.94 -5.56 0.33
N ARG A 4 -16.19 -5.94 1.38
CA ARG A 4 -16.46 -5.54 2.77
C ARG A 4 -16.01 -4.10 3.03
N ILE A 5 -14.87 -3.70 2.48
CA ILE A 5 -14.30 -2.36 2.66
C ILE A 5 -15.14 -1.31 1.93
N LEU A 6 -15.59 -1.63 0.72
CA LEU A 6 -16.36 -0.73 -0.14
C LEU A 6 -17.88 -0.89 0.05
N ASN A 7 -18.31 -1.82 0.92
CA ASN A 7 -19.70 -2.21 1.10
C ASN A 7 -20.45 -2.41 -0.23
N TYR A 8 -19.78 -3.06 -1.18
CA TYR A 8 -20.27 -3.26 -2.54
C TYR A 8 -20.13 -4.73 -2.93
N LYS A 9 -21.18 -5.30 -3.52
CA LYS A 9 -21.16 -6.68 -4.00
C LYS A 9 -20.56 -6.73 -5.40
N ILE A 10 -19.38 -7.33 -5.50
CA ILE A 10 -18.71 -7.58 -6.77
C ILE A 10 -19.28 -8.89 -7.36
N ASP A 11 -19.64 -8.86 -8.64
CA ASP A 11 -20.01 -10.08 -9.36
C ASP A 11 -18.73 -10.84 -9.79
N SER A 12 -18.73 -12.16 -9.63
CA SER A 12 -17.68 -13.06 -10.11
C SER A 12 -17.42 -12.98 -11.61
N LYS A 13 -18.33 -12.38 -12.39
CA LYS A 13 -18.14 -12.11 -13.82
C LYS A 13 -17.05 -11.06 -14.10
N PHE A 14 -16.74 -10.16 -13.16
CA PHE A 14 -15.85 -9.01 -13.38
C PHE A 14 -14.58 -9.06 -12.54
N LEU A 15 -13.86 -10.20 -12.57
CA LEU A 15 -12.65 -10.38 -11.76
C LEU A 15 -11.54 -9.40 -12.15
N ASP A 16 -11.26 -9.21 -13.44
CA ASP A 16 -10.21 -8.28 -13.89
C ASP A 16 -10.46 -6.84 -13.43
N ALA A 17 -11.71 -6.37 -13.52
CA ALA A 17 -12.11 -5.05 -13.04
C ALA A 17 -12.00 -4.94 -11.51
N SER A 18 -12.26 -6.03 -10.80
CA SER A 18 -12.16 -6.09 -9.34
C SER A 18 -10.71 -6.08 -8.87
N ASP A 19 -9.82 -6.73 -9.60
CA ASP A 19 -8.38 -6.71 -9.35
C ASP A 19 -7.80 -5.31 -9.62
N ALA A 20 -8.21 -4.66 -10.73
CA ALA A 20 -7.85 -3.27 -11.01
C ALA A 20 -8.34 -2.31 -9.91
N LEU A 21 -9.59 -2.49 -9.44
CA LEU A 21 -10.13 -1.74 -8.30
C LEU A 21 -9.32 -1.97 -7.02
N GLY A 22 -8.88 -3.21 -6.79
CA GLY A 22 -8.00 -3.57 -5.68
C GLY A 22 -6.67 -2.86 -5.73
N ALA A 23 -6.00 -2.88 -6.88
CA ALA A 23 -4.73 -2.18 -7.09
C ALA A 23 -4.88 -0.67 -6.86
N ALA A 24 -5.93 -0.06 -7.41
CA ALA A 24 -6.23 1.36 -7.22
C ALA A 24 -6.52 1.71 -5.76
N PHE A 25 -7.30 0.87 -5.06
CA PHE A 25 -7.58 1.06 -3.64
C PHE A 25 -6.30 0.98 -2.78
N CYS A 26 -5.43 0.00 -3.03
CA CYS A 26 -4.16 -0.13 -2.34
C CYS A 26 -3.25 1.07 -2.60
N TYR A 27 -3.11 1.51 -3.85
CA TYR A 27 -2.32 2.68 -4.20
C TYR A 27 -2.84 3.95 -3.52
N THR A 28 -4.15 4.18 -3.57
CA THR A 28 -4.75 5.38 -2.96
C THR A 28 -4.69 5.36 -1.43
N SER A 29 -4.94 4.22 -0.79
CA SER A 29 -4.79 4.04 0.66
C SER A 29 -3.33 4.21 1.08
N GLN A 30 -2.43 3.59 0.31
CA GLN A 30 -1.00 3.86 0.20
C GLN A 30 -0.67 5.35 0.32
N ASN A 31 -1.32 6.14 -0.54
CA ASN A 31 -1.05 7.56 -0.79
C ASN A 31 -1.71 8.53 0.17
N LYS A 32 -2.83 8.14 0.80
CA LYS A 32 -3.61 9.00 1.70
C LYS A 32 -3.20 8.90 3.17
N LEU A 33 -2.21 8.07 3.50
CA LEU A 33 -1.67 8.04 4.86
C LEU A 33 -1.10 9.42 5.21
N PRO A 34 -1.46 10.03 6.36
CA PRO A 34 -0.97 11.36 6.76
C PRO A 34 0.55 11.40 6.96
N THR A 35 1.19 10.24 7.04
CA THR A 35 2.65 10.08 7.10
C THR A 35 3.31 10.14 5.72
N LYS A 36 2.54 10.00 4.62
CA LYS A 36 3.13 9.90 3.29
C LYS A 36 3.65 11.25 2.81
N GLY A 37 4.96 11.31 2.56
CA GLY A 37 5.63 12.55 2.19
C GLY A 37 5.94 13.47 3.39
N ALA A 38 5.73 13.00 4.63
CA ALA A 38 6.31 13.64 5.79
C ALA A 38 7.83 13.69 5.64
N LYS A 39 8.48 14.77 6.09
CA LYS A 39 9.94 14.92 6.07
C LYS A 39 10.58 13.74 6.83
N GLY A 40 11.06 12.74 6.10
CA GLY A 40 11.59 11.50 6.67
C GLY A 40 11.18 10.24 5.92
N ASP A 41 10.16 10.30 5.06
CA ASP A 41 9.74 9.15 4.25
C ASP A 41 10.83 8.80 3.22
N PRO A 42 11.44 7.61 3.31
CA PRO A 42 12.54 7.26 2.43
C PRO A 42 12.04 7.02 1.01
N LYS A 43 12.55 7.81 0.06
CA LYS A 43 12.20 7.71 -1.36
C LYS A 43 12.72 6.43 -2.03
N SER A 44 13.59 5.70 -1.33
CA SER A 44 14.19 4.46 -1.79
C SER A 44 14.35 3.48 -0.63
N TRP A 45 14.38 2.20 -0.96
CA TRP A 45 14.66 1.13 0.01
C TRP A 45 15.99 1.34 0.74
N SER A 46 17.02 1.82 0.04
CA SER A 46 18.32 2.16 0.64
C SER A 46 18.22 3.27 1.68
N GLY A 47 17.42 4.31 1.42
CA GLY A 47 17.16 5.38 2.39
C GLY A 47 16.44 4.86 3.63
N PHE A 48 15.53 3.90 3.44
CA PHE A 48 14.79 3.29 4.55
C PHE A 48 15.71 2.48 5.46
N MET A 49 16.59 1.66 4.88
CA MET A 49 17.57 0.90 5.66
C MET A 49 18.56 1.82 6.39
N ALA A 50 18.98 2.93 5.77
CA ALA A 50 19.86 3.90 6.42
C ALA A 50 19.19 4.62 7.60
N ALA A 51 17.88 4.88 7.53
CA ALA A 51 17.11 5.50 8.61
C ALA A 51 16.77 4.52 9.77
N HIS A 52 16.82 3.21 9.52
CA HIS A 52 16.47 2.16 10.49
C HIS A 52 17.54 1.08 10.58
N PRO A 53 18.76 1.41 11.06
CA PRO A 53 19.87 0.47 11.13
C PRO A 53 19.63 -0.70 12.11
N ASP A 54 18.76 -0.49 13.11
CA ASP A 54 18.32 -1.48 14.09
C ASP A 54 17.57 -2.67 13.46
N ARG A 55 17.00 -2.48 12.27
CA ARG A 55 16.27 -3.52 11.53
C ARG A 55 17.18 -4.37 10.65
N ILE A 56 18.47 -4.03 10.55
CA ILE A 56 19.44 -4.78 9.76
C ILE A 56 19.97 -5.93 10.63
N VAL A 57 19.32 -7.09 10.54
CA VAL A 57 19.82 -8.32 11.15
C VAL A 57 20.99 -8.83 10.31
N LYS A 58 22.20 -8.78 10.86
CA LYS A 58 23.34 -9.50 10.29
C LYS A 58 23.17 -10.98 10.64
N LEU A 59 23.04 -11.81 9.61
CA LEU A 59 23.15 -13.27 9.71
C LEU A 59 24.59 -13.67 10.01
#